data_AF-A0A378IJG1-F1
#
_entry.id   AF-A0A378IJG1-F1
#
_cell.length_a   1.000
_cell.length_b   1.000
_cell.length_c   1.000
_cell.angle_alpha   90.00
_cell.angle_beta   90.00
_cell.angle_gamma   90.00
#
_symmetry.space_group_name_H-M   'P 1'
#
loop_
_entity.id
_entity.type
_entity.pdbx_description
1 polymer ?
#
loop_
_entity_poly.entity_id
_entity_poly.type
_entity_poly.pdbx_seq_one_letter_code
_entity_poly.pdbx_strand_id
1 'polypeptide(L)'
;MLLIIKHHLNKIYPLWGAETLCQSEEQPSLESNIVPHPRTLRKAREQVKSMVIDGVSPLKIKRYLHRWCHWWVRTSASWHYIDLLLWFLKVCWDRRAAGYAAELLQQYTQRLTNISSYTGVQTSNMV
;
A
#
# COMPACT_ATOMS: atom_id res chain seq x y z
N MET A 1 -18.39 -0.45 -6.95
CA MET A 1 -17.00 -0.78 -6.56
C MET A 1 -16.13 0.47 -6.32
N LEU A 2 -16.15 1.49 -7.20
CA LEU A 2 -15.46 2.79 -6.99
C LEU A 2 -15.93 3.59 -5.75
N LEU A 3 -17.17 3.41 -5.32
CA LEU A 3 -17.76 4.12 -4.18
C LEU A 3 -17.23 3.66 -2.80
N ILE A 4 -16.92 2.37 -2.66
CA ILE A 4 -16.41 1.80 -1.39
C ILE A 4 -15.00 2.32 -1.11
N ILE A 5 -14.16 2.41 -2.16
CA ILE A 5 -12.81 2.95 -2.06
C ILE A 5 -12.84 4.45 -1.73
N LYS A 6 -13.73 5.24 -2.35
CA LYS A 6 -13.88 6.67 -2.03
C LYS A 6 -14.36 6.90 -0.59
N HIS A 7 -15.31 6.09 -0.11
CA HIS A 7 -15.84 6.23 1.25
C HIS A 7 -14.81 5.83 2.32
N HIS A 8 -13.96 4.84 2.04
CA HIS A 8 -12.88 4.42 2.94
C HIS A 8 -11.74 5.45 3.00
N LEU A 9 -11.44 6.11 1.87
CA LEU A 9 -10.42 7.16 1.80
C LEU A 9 -10.84 8.45 2.54
N ASN A 10 -12.14 8.80 2.53
CA ASN A 10 -12.66 9.99 3.19
C ASN A 10 -12.72 9.88 4.72
N LYS A 11 -12.78 8.66 5.28
CA LYS A 11 -12.78 8.45 6.74
C LYS A 11 -11.39 8.52 7.38
N ILE A 12 -10.32 8.31 6.61
CA ILE A 12 -8.95 8.14 7.16
C ILE A 12 -8.10 9.42 7.00
N TYR A 13 -8.45 10.32 6.09
CA TYR A 13 -7.67 11.54 5.85
C TYR A 13 -8.56 12.78 5.76
N PRO A 14 -8.84 13.50 6.86
CA PRO A 14 -9.27 14.88 6.74
C PRO A 14 -8.15 15.66 6.03
N LEU A 15 -8.51 16.46 5.03
CA LEU A 15 -7.58 17.29 4.27
C LEU A 15 -6.69 18.09 5.22
N TRP A 16 -5.40 17.77 5.30
CA TRP A 16 -4.41 18.60 5.97
C TRP A 16 -3.49 19.22 4.93
N GLY A 17 -3.93 20.38 4.46
CA GLY A 17 -3.07 21.48 4.06
C GLY A 17 -3.38 22.64 5.00
N ALA A 18 -2.66 22.72 6.12
CA ALA A 18 -2.55 23.91 6.96
C ALA A 18 -1.38 23.73 7.93
N GLU A 19 -0.30 24.44 7.61
CA GLU A 19 0.71 25.13 8.42
C GLU A 19 1.13 24.65 9.82
N THR A 20 2.45 24.75 10.00
CA THR A 20 3.31 24.52 11.15
C THR A 20 2.86 25.22 12.44
N LEU A 21 2.82 24.50 13.56
CA LEU A 21 3.10 25.10 14.87
C LEU A 21 3.69 24.04 15.82
N CYS A 22 4.86 24.36 16.39
CA CYS A 22 5.51 23.57 17.42
C CYS A 22 4.75 23.72 18.74
N GLN A 23 4.22 22.64 19.29
CA GLN A 23 3.90 22.54 20.72
C GLN A 23 4.36 21.18 21.25
N SER A 24 5.23 21.25 22.24
CA SER A 24 5.77 20.15 23.00
C SER A 24 4.79 19.81 24.12
N GLU A 25 4.09 18.68 24.06
CA GLU A 25 3.35 18.13 25.21
C GLU A 25 3.55 16.61 25.31
N GLU A 26 3.53 16.15 26.55
CA GLU A 26 4.12 14.93 27.09
C GLU A 26 3.56 13.62 26.49
N GLN A 27 4.44 12.62 26.35
CA GLN A 27 4.18 11.31 25.74
C GLN A 27 3.36 10.40 26.68
N PRO A 28 2.15 9.95 26.29
CA PRO A 28 1.67 8.64 26.73
C PRO A 28 2.43 7.59 25.90
N SER A 29 2.80 6.47 26.53
CA SER A 29 3.45 5.32 25.88
C SER A 29 2.56 4.71 24.79
N LEU A 30 2.47 5.37 23.64
CA LEU A 30 1.89 4.82 22.43
C LEU A 30 2.92 3.88 21.84
N GLU A 31 2.52 2.64 21.52
CA GLU A 31 3.22 1.84 20.52
C GLU A 31 3.52 2.77 19.34
N SER A 32 4.81 3.08 19.16
CA SER A 32 5.26 3.98 18.12
C SER A 32 5.05 3.26 16.79
N ASN A 33 3.86 3.39 16.22
CA ASN A 33 3.55 2.85 14.91
C ASN A 33 4.52 3.47 13.91
N ILE A 34 5.46 2.65 13.42
CA ILE A 34 6.50 3.10 12.51
C ILE A 34 5.86 3.39 11.15
N VAL A 35 5.54 4.65 10.90
CA VAL A 35 4.97 5.09 9.64
C VAL A 35 6.05 5.19 8.56
N PRO A 36 5.82 4.70 7.33
CA PRO A 36 6.73 4.92 6.22
C PRO A 36 6.92 6.41 5.96
N HIS A 37 8.09 6.95 6.31
CA HIS A 37 8.39 8.35 6.04
C HIS A 37 8.32 8.64 4.53
N PRO A 38 7.80 9.80 4.06
CA PRO A 38 7.70 10.13 2.63
C PRO A 38 9.00 9.93 1.81
N ARG A 39 10.15 10.04 2.47
CA ARG A 39 11.48 9.78 1.88
C ARG A 39 11.69 8.32 1.48
N THR A 40 11.14 7.35 2.21
CA THR A 40 11.27 5.91 1.87
C THR A 40 10.43 5.54 0.66
N LEU A 41 9.23 6.13 0.55
CA LEU A 41 8.39 6.05 -0.65
C LEU A 41 9.06 6.66 -1.87
N ARG A 42 9.66 7.84 -1.71
CA ARG A 42 10.43 8.48 -2.79
C ARG A 42 11.52 7.54 -3.31
N LYS A 43 12.30 6.94 -2.40
CA LYS A 43 13.35 5.97 -2.77
C LYS A 43 12.78 4.77 -3.54
N ALA A 44 11.68 4.19 -3.07
CA ALA A 44 11.04 3.06 -3.74
C ALA A 44 10.56 3.43 -5.16
N ARG A 45 9.99 4.63 -5.32
CA ARG A 45 9.55 5.13 -6.63
C ARG A 45 10.70 5.35 -7.59
N GLU A 46 11.74 6.05 -7.16
CA GLU A 46 12.91 6.29 -8.01
C GLU A 46 13.58 4.96 -8.39
N GLN A 47 13.64 4.00 -7.47
CA GLN A 47 14.16 2.67 -7.77
C GLN A 47 13.34 1.96 -8.86
N VAL A 48 12.01 1.95 -8.74
CA VAL A 48 11.14 1.34 -9.76
C VAL A 48 11.29 2.07 -11.09
N LYS A 49 11.35 3.40 -11.07
CA LYS A 49 11.56 4.21 -12.28
C LYS A 49 12.89 3.87 -12.95
N SER A 50 13.99 3.76 -12.19
CA SER A 50 15.28 3.32 -12.72
C SER A 50 15.19 1.91 -13.32
N MET A 51 14.56 0.96 -12.63
CA MET A 51 14.36 -0.40 -13.16
C MET A 51 13.57 -0.40 -14.48
N VAL A 52 12.60 0.50 -14.65
CA VAL A 52 11.86 0.66 -15.90
C VAL A 52 12.74 1.22 -17.00
N ILE A 53 13.55 2.24 -16.70
CA ILE A 53 14.50 2.84 -17.65
C ILE A 53 15.55 1.82 -18.10
N ASP A 54 16.07 1.03 -17.15
CA ASP A 54 17.10 0.01 -17.37
C ASP A 54 16.55 -1.25 -18.08
N GLY A 55 15.26 -1.29 -18.41
CA GLY A 55 14.64 -2.43 -19.10
C GLY A 55 14.56 -3.69 -18.25
N VAL A 56 14.56 -3.56 -16.92
CA VAL A 56 14.42 -4.71 -16.01
C VAL A 56 13.08 -5.41 -16.25
N SER A 57 13.08 -6.74 -16.20
CA SER A 57 11.87 -7.50 -16.50
C SER A 57 10.69 -7.14 -15.58
N PRO A 58 9.45 -7.09 -16.12
CA PRO A 58 8.24 -6.82 -15.34
C PRO A 58 8.12 -7.65 -14.05
N LEU A 59 8.48 -8.93 -14.12
CA LEU A 59 8.44 -9.83 -12.98
C LEU A 59 9.40 -9.40 -11.87
N LYS A 60 10.62 -8.95 -12.21
CA LYS A 60 11.59 -8.46 -11.22
C LYS A 60 11.13 -7.15 -10.58
N ILE A 61 10.52 -6.23 -11.35
CA ILE A 61 9.95 -4.99 -10.82
C ILE A 61 8.82 -5.28 -9.82
N LYS A 62 7.89 -6.17 -10.19
CA LYS A 62 6.81 -6.60 -9.28
C LYS A 62 7.36 -7.27 -8.02
N ARG A 63 8.37 -8.14 -8.14
CA ARG A 63 9.02 -8.77 -6.98
C ARG A 63 9.68 -7.75 -6.06
N TYR A 64 10.32 -6.71 -6.60
CA TYR A 64 10.87 -5.62 -5.80
C TYR A 64 9.77 -4.91 -5.00
N LEU A 65 8.69 -4.48 -5.66
CA LEU A 65 7.56 -3.82 -5.02
C LEU A 65 6.91 -4.70 -3.94
N HIS A 66 6.72 -5.99 -4.21
CA HIS A 66 6.18 -6.94 -3.25
C HIS A 66 7.07 -7.04 -2.01
N ARG A 67 8.39 -7.20 -2.17
CA ARG A 67 9.34 -7.25 -1.03
C ARG A 67 9.33 -5.96 -0.23
N TRP A 68 9.28 -4.81 -0.91
CA TRP A 68 9.21 -3.51 -0.25
C TRP A 68 7.95 -3.39 0.61
N CYS A 69 6.77 -3.74 0.06
CA CYS A 69 5.52 -3.72 0.83
C CYS A 69 5.57 -4.73 1.99
N HIS A 70 6.02 -5.95 1.74
CA HIS A 70 6.10 -7.00 2.75
C HIS A 70 7.05 -6.63 3.90
N TRP A 71 8.15 -5.95 3.60
CA TRP A 71 9.05 -5.42 4.63
C TRP A 71 8.33 -4.42 5.54
N TRP A 72 7.59 -3.46 4.97
CA TRP A 72 6.82 -2.49 5.74
C TRP A 72 5.71 -3.11 6.59
N VAL A 73 4.96 -4.07 6.04
CA VAL A 73 3.92 -4.81 6.78
C VAL A 73 4.54 -5.48 8.02
N ARG A 74 5.72 -6.09 7.87
CA ARG A 74 6.42 -6.74 8.98
C ARG A 74 6.97 -5.76 10.02
N THR A 75 7.49 -4.62 9.58
CA THR A 75 8.22 -3.70 10.46
C THR A 75 7.31 -2.73 11.21
N SER A 76 6.15 -2.38 10.65
CA SER A 76 5.33 -1.30 11.21
C SER A 76 4.10 -1.75 12.01
N ALA A 77 3.76 -3.05 11.98
CA ALA A 77 2.58 -3.70 12.57
C ALA A 77 1.20 -3.14 12.19
N SER A 78 1.11 -1.87 11.79
CA SER A 78 -0.10 -1.10 11.49
C SER A 78 -0.37 -0.91 10.00
N TRP A 79 0.59 -1.23 9.13
CA TRP A 79 0.42 -1.06 7.69
C TRP A 79 0.00 -2.36 7.01
N HIS A 80 -1.06 -2.29 6.21
CA HIS A 80 -1.48 -3.38 5.34
C HIS A 80 -0.86 -3.27 3.95
N TYR A 81 -0.71 -4.43 3.31
CA TYR A 81 -0.12 -4.55 1.98
C TYR A 81 -0.87 -3.73 0.92
N ILE A 82 -2.21 -3.71 0.99
CA ILE A 82 -3.06 -2.96 0.05
C ILE A 82 -2.87 -1.45 0.22
N ASP A 83 -2.82 -0.96 1.46
CA ASP A 83 -2.66 0.47 1.76
C ASP A 83 -1.31 1.00 1.26
N LEU A 84 -0.25 0.19 1.40
CA LEU A 84 1.09 0.53 0.89
C LEU A 84 1.10 0.63 -0.65
N LEU A 85 0.43 -0.27 -1.36
CA LEU A 85 0.32 -0.22 -2.82
C LEU A 85 -0.51 0.98 -3.29
N LEU A 86 -1.64 1.26 -2.63
CA LEU A 86 -2.47 2.43 -2.93
C LEU A 86 -1.71 3.73 -2.67
N TRP A 87 -0.94 3.78 -1.58
CA TRP A 87 -0.14 4.95 -1.27
C TRP A 87 0.97 5.16 -2.28
N PHE A 88 1.66 4.08 -2.69
CA PHE A 88 2.63 4.11 -3.78
C PHE A 88 2.00 4.66 -5.07
N LEU A 89 0.83 4.16 -5.46
CA LEU A 89 0.11 4.63 -6.65
C LEU A 89 -0.25 6.12 -6.57
N LYS A 90 -0.76 6.58 -5.41
CA LYS A 90 -1.14 7.98 -5.20
C LYS A 90 0.04 8.94 -5.38
N VAL A 91 1.23 8.53 -4.95
CA VAL A 91 2.43 9.37 -5.04
C VAL A 91 3.27 9.10 -6.31
N CYS A 92 2.97 8.07 -7.09
CA CYS A 92 3.74 7.70 -8.29
C CYS A 92 3.23 8.39 -9.55
N TRP A 93 3.97 9.41 -9.99
CA TRP A 93 3.63 10.15 -11.21
C TRP A 93 4.09 9.47 -12.52
N ASP A 94 4.94 8.45 -12.45
CA ASP A 94 5.38 7.70 -13.63
C ASP A 94 4.35 6.61 -13.98
N ARG A 95 3.71 6.74 -15.14
CA ARG A 95 2.66 5.80 -15.60
C ARG A 95 3.15 4.37 -15.72
N ARG A 96 4.37 4.15 -16.22
CA ARG A 96 4.92 2.80 -16.43
C ARG A 96 5.21 2.16 -15.07
N ALA A 97 5.84 2.91 -14.16
CA ALA A 97 6.09 2.45 -12.79
C ALA A 97 4.78 2.17 -12.02
N ALA A 98 3.79 3.05 -12.13
CA ALA A 98 2.48 2.89 -11.52
C ALA A 98 1.73 1.66 -12.04
N GLY A 99 1.88 1.32 -13.33
CA GLY A 99 1.27 0.13 -13.94
C GLY A 99 1.62 -1.16 -13.19
N TYR A 100 2.88 -1.34 -12.80
CA TYR A 100 3.29 -2.54 -12.05
C TYR A 100 2.66 -2.64 -10.66
N ALA A 101 2.50 -1.52 -9.96
CA ALA A 101 1.83 -1.48 -8.66
C ALA A 101 0.32 -1.75 -8.81
N ALA A 102 -0.32 -1.22 -9.86
CA ALA A 102 -1.73 -1.48 -10.16
C ALA A 102 -1.99 -2.95 -10.50
N GLU A 103 -1.14 -3.56 -11.32
CA GLU A 103 -1.22 -4.99 -11.64
C GLU A 103 -1.06 -5.86 -10.39
N LEU A 104 -0.11 -5.52 -9.50
CA LEU A 104 0.05 -6.22 -8.21
C LEU A 104 -1.18 -6.10 -7.33
N LEU A 105 -1.76 -4.91 -7.23
CA LEU A 105 -2.97 -4.66 -6.45
C LEU A 105 -4.13 -5.51 -6.98
N GLN A 106 -4.36 -5.51 -8.30
CA GLN A 106 -5.40 -6.31 -8.94
C GLN A 106 -5.22 -7.80 -8.67
N GLN A 107 -4.00 -8.33 -8.86
CA GLN A 107 -3.70 -9.75 -8.60
C GLN A 107 -3.97 -10.13 -7.15
N TYR A 108 -3.61 -9.25 -6.20
CA TYR A 108 -3.79 -9.51 -4.78
C TYR A 108 -5.27 -9.47 -4.39
N THR A 109 -6.02 -8.48 -4.86
CA THR A 109 -7.47 -8.39 -4.63
C THR A 109 -8.21 -9.59 -5.21
N GLN A 110 -7.88 -10.04 -6.42
CA GLN A 110 -8.47 -11.24 -7.03
C GLN A 110 -8.21 -12.52 -6.21
N ARG A 111 -7.02 -12.66 -5.63
CA ARG A 111 -6.71 -13.81 -4.75
C ARG A 111 -7.54 -13.78 -3.48
N LEU A 112 -7.68 -12.61 -2.85
CA LEU A 112 -8.49 -12.46 -1.65
C LEU A 112 -9.96 -12.76 -1.91
N THR A 113 -10.53 -12.30 -3.02
CA THR A 113 -11.91 -12.60 -3.40
C THR A 113 -12.11 -14.09 -3.67
N ASN A 114 -11.15 -14.74 -4.35
CA ASN A 114 -11.20 -16.18 -4.58
C ASN A 114 -11.17 -16.96 -3.25
N ILE A 115 -10.24 -16.65 -2.35
CA ILE A 115 -10.15 -17.32 -1.04
C ILE A 115 -11.45 -17.13 -0.25
N SER A 116 -12.00 -15.93 -0.22
CA SER A 116 -13.28 -15.64 0.45
C SER A 116 -14.45 -16.44 -0.14
N SER A 117 -14.45 -16.68 -1.44
CA SER A 117 -15.48 -17.52 -2.08
C SER A 117 -15.31 -19.01 -1.74
N TYR A 118 -14.09 -19.50 -1.55
CA TYR A 118 -13.86 -20.89 -1.12
C TYR A 118 -14.28 -21.14 0.34
N THR A 119 -14.06 -20.19 1.24
CA THR A 119 -14.41 -20.35 2.66
C THR A 119 -15.92 -20.24 2.92
N GLY A 120 -16.65 -19.43 2.14
CA GLY A 120 -18.12 -19.35 2.23
C GLY A 120 -18.87 -20.58 1.71
N VAL A 121 -18.25 -21.35 0.81
CA VAL A 121 -18.83 -22.60 0.29
C VAL A 121 -18.67 -23.76 1.28
N GLN A 122 -17.61 -23.78 2.10
CA GLN A 122 -17.40 -24.84 3.09
C GLN A 122 -18.36 -24.79 4.27
N THR A 123 -18.90 -23.62 4.64
CA THR A 123 -19.89 -23.49 5.71
C THR A 123 -21.31 -23.91 5.31
N SER A 124 -21.62 -24.00 4.02
CA SER A 124 -22.97 -24.38 3.54
C SER A 124 -23.15 -25.88 3.29
N ASN A 125 -22.08 -26.68 3.40
CA ASN A 125 -22.10 -28.13 3.18
C ASN A 125 -21.92 -28.93 4.48
N MET A 126 -22.12 -28.30 5.64
CA MET A 126 -22.09 -28.96 6.96
C MET A 126 -23.41 -28.74 7.74
N VAL A 127 -24.55 -28.88 7.06
CA VAL A 127 -25.87 -29.04 7.70
C VAL A 127 -26.55 -30.26 7.11
#